data_AF-A0A2P1PWZ3-F1
#
_entry.id   AF-A0A2P1PWZ3-F1
#
_cell.length_a   1.000
_cell.length_b   1.000
_cell.length_c   1.000
_cell.angle_alpha   90.00
_cell.angle_beta   90.00
_cell.angle_gamma   90.00
#
_symmetry.space_group_name_H-M   'P 1'
#
loop_
_entity.id
_entity.type
_entity.pdbx_description
1 polymer ?
#
loop_
_entity_poly.entity_id
_entity_poly.type
_entity_poly.pdbx_seq_one_letter_code
_entity_poly.pdbx_strand_id
1 'polypeptide(L)'
;MPTFGTIVLLCLAALSVQAATATSNESRQVITADIPRFWQAYNQIRETDSRTKQVEILKRVYIDPGSAGLHAMMARRNYSVDDYLDAINHYPRFFASVRANTLNADQYAADIDAGLAKLRELYPEAKPATVTFTIGALMSGGTTLNDQVLIGAEIAMADPSAVTDELPEPLAGNLRRYFDTNPIQNLALLNVHEYVHTQQGAFGSNLLAVSLQEGVAEFVSTKAMGRPSASPALAYGAGHANPVRERFAAEMFSPNWDDWLYNDADNAFGIRDLGYYVGDAIARAYFDQHGDSAEANRELIALDYQDAEAVQKLVDQSGYFREPLSVLAERYRAQQPRVLAVTGLNEASRPAAPALSTITIQFSAPMNPRYRGFDTGPLGEANVLRVEAVEGWSADHTELRLQVRVNAAQVQQLVLSSGFRAAAGPALEPYLIEHSP
;
A
#
# COMPACT_ATOMS: atom_id res chain seq x y z
N MET A 1 -8.66 -74.33 62.97
CA MET A 1 -9.17 -73.92 61.63
C MET A 1 -8.99 -72.42 61.49
N PRO A 2 -8.62 -71.86 60.34
CA PRO A 2 -7.48 -72.17 59.48
C PRO A 2 -6.58 -70.92 59.22
N THR A 3 -5.47 -71.17 58.50
CA THR A 3 -4.82 -70.34 57.45
C THR A 3 -4.02 -69.05 57.75
N PHE A 4 -2.75 -69.09 57.32
CA PHE A 4 -1.95 -68.14 56.48
C PHE A 4 -2.03 -66.62 56.77
N GLY A 5 -0.95 -65.83 56.68
CA GLY A 5 0.34 -66.06 56.07
C GLY A 5 1.26 -64.83 56.11
N THR A 6 2.50 -65.09 55.71
CA THR A 6 3.64 -64.20 55.47
C THR A 6 3.31 -63.02 54.55
N ILE A 7 3.73 -61.80 54.90
CA ILE A 7 3.88 -60.70 53.94
C ILE A 7 5.35 -60.35 53.79
N VAL A 8 5.77 -60.47 52.54
CA VAL A 8 7.09 -60.22 51.96
C VAL A 8 7.36 -58.72 51.89
N LEU A 9 8.54 -58.31 52.36
CA LEU A 9 9.10 -56.98 52.17
C LEU A 9 9.72 -56.92 50.76
N LEU A 10 9.17 -56.08 49.87
CA LEU A 10 9.68 -55.89 48.51
C LEU A 10 10.09 -54.42 48.31
N CYS A 11 11.40 -54.23 48.13
CA CYS A 11 12.06 -52.97 47.85
C CYS A 11 11.55 -52.32 46.55
N LEU A 12 11.06 -51.08 46.64
CA LEU A 12 10.84 -50.21 45.48
C LEU A 12 12.12 -49.46 45.13
N ALA A 13 12.68 -49.75 43.96
CA ALA A 13 13.67 -48.93 43.29
C ALA A 13 12.99 -47.70 42.65
N ALA A 14 13.47 -46.51 42.96
CA ALA A 14 13.02 -45.27 42.36
C ALA A 14 13.58 -45.12 40.94
N LEU A 15 12.73 -45.13 39.92
CA LEU A 15 13.06 -44.64 38.58
C LEU A 15 12.80 -43.13 38.52
N SER A 16 13.87 -42.35 38.37
CA SER A 16 13.83 -40.94 38.00
C SER A 16 13.45 -40.81 36.52
N VAL A 17 12.23 -40.36 36.24
CA VAL A 17 11.81 -39.95 34.90
C VAL A 17 12.35 -38.55 34.63
N GLN A 18 13.39 -38.44 33.79
CA GLN A 18 13.76 -37.17 33.17
C GLN A 18 12.66 -36.81 32.16
N ALA A 19 11.85 -35.81 32.48
CA ALA A 19 10.95 -35.21 31.52
C ALA A 19 11.79 -34.45 30.49
N ALA A 20 11.86 -34.96 29.26
CA ALA A 20 12.34 -34.20 28.13
C ALA A 20 11.36 -33.04 27.91
N THR A 21 11.80 -31.82 28.17
CA THR A 21 11.10 -30.61 27.74
C THR A 21 11.08 -30.62 26.21
N ALA A 22 9.94 -31.01 25.64
CA ALA A 22 9.61 -30.65 24.26
C ALA A 22 9.60 -29.11 24.22
N THR A 23 10.66 -28.52 23.66
CA THR A 23 10.61 -27.14 23.20
C THR A 23 9.42 -27.04 22.27
N SER A 24 8.41 -26.26 22.65
CA SER A 24 7.35 -25.85 21.75
C SER A 24 8.03 -25.35 20.48
N ASN A 25 7.80 -26.06 19.38
CA ASN A 25 8.15 -25.58 18.06
C ASN A 25 7.15 -24.47 17.76
N GLU A 26 7.30 -23.31 18.42
CA GLU A 26 6.62 -22.11 17.98
C GLU A 26 7.08 -21.88 16.55
N SER A 27 6.16 -22.05 15.61
CA SER A 27 6.39 -21.66 14.23
C SER A 27 6.84 -20.21 14.24
N ARG A 28 8.12 -19.95 13.96
CA ARG A 28 8.66 -18.58 13.93
C ARG A 28 7.77 -17.72 13.05
N GLN A 29 7.35 -16.59 13.59
CA GLN A 29 6.48 -15.66 12.90
C GLN A 29 7.23 -14.91 11.80
N VAL A 30 8.51 -14.61 12.06
CA VAL A 30 9.42 -14.05 11.06
C VAL A 30 10.27 -15.17 10.44
N ILE A 31 10.18 -15.31 9.13
CA ILE A 31 10.83 -16.36 8.33
C ILE A 31 11.94 -15.73 7.49
N THR A 32 13.17 -16.19 7.69
CA THR A 32 14.38 -15.70 7.00
C THR A 32 15.10 -16.78 6.20
N ALA A 33 14.58 -18.02 6.22
CA ALA A 33 15.25 -19.20 5.67
C ALA A 33 15.54 -19.12 4.16
N ASP A 34 14.86 -18.25 3.43
CA ASP A 34 15.07 -18.06 2.00
C ASP A 34 16.30 -17.22 1.67
N ILE A 35 16.76 -16.36 2.59
CA ILE A 35 17.98 -15.56 2.42
C ILE A 35 19.23 -16.44 2.20
N PRO A 36 19.59 -17.39 3.08
CA PRO A 36 20.76 -18.23 2.85
C PRO A 36 20.59 -19.14 1.62
N ARG A 37 19.36 -19.58 1.30
CA ARG A 37 19.09 -20.37 0.08
C ARG A 37 19.37 -19.56 -1.19
N PHE A 38 18.93 -18.30 -1.23
CA PHE A 38 19.24 -17.41 -2.35
C PHE A 38 20.74 -17.27 -2.53
N TRP A 39 21.50 -16.97 -1.47
CA TRP A 39 22.95 -16.79 -1.58
C TRP A 39 23.70 -18.08 -1.98
N GLN A 40 23.18 -19.24 -1.59
CA GLN A 40 23.69 -20.54 -2.06
C GLN A 40 23.42 -20.73 -3.56
N ALA A 41 22.22 -20.41 -4.04
CA ALA A 41 21.88 -20.48 -5.46
C ALA A 41 22.69 -19.47 -6.27
N TYR A 42 22.78 -18.22 -5.80
CA TYR A 42 23.57 -17.13 -6.40
C TYR A 42 25.01 -17.57 -6.65
N ASN A 43 25.70 -18.09 -5.64
CA ASN A 43 27.09 -18.55 -5.78
C ASN A 43 27.22 -19.63 -6.86
N GLN A 44 26.36 -20.65 -6.85
CA GLN A 44 26.38 -21.73 -7.85
C GLN A 44 26.08 -21.22 -9.27
N ILE A 45 25.15 -20.26 -9.41
CA ILE A 45 24.78 -19.64 -10.69
C ILE A 45 25.96 -18.83 -11.24
N ARG A 46 26.65 -18.05 -10.40
CA ARG A 46 27.82 -17.23 -10.81
C ARG A 46 29.02 -18.07 -11.27
N GLU A 47 29.08 -19.34 -10.90
CA GLU A 47 30.11 -20.30 -11.32
C GLU A 47 29.67 -21.16 -12.53
N THR A 48 28.47 -20.94 -13.07
CA THR A 48 27.86 -21.77 -14.12
C THR A 48 27.54 -20.96 -15.37
N ASP A 49 28.21 -21.24 -16.49
CA ASP A 49 27.96 -20.54 -17.76
C ASP A 49 26.67 -20.99 -18.49
N SER A 50 26.23 -22.22 -18.26
CA SER A 50 25.08 -22.79 -18.98
C SER A 50 23.76 -22.29 -18.41
N ARG A 51 23.00 -21.53 -19.20
CA ARG A 51 21.65 -21.03 -18.82
C ARG A 51 20.73 -22.15 -18.33
N THR A 52 20.70 -23.30 -19.02
CA THR A 52 19.88 -24.45 -18.61
C THR A 52 20.26 -24.95 -17.21
N LYS A 53 21.57 -25.06 -16.91
CA LYS A 53 22.03 -25.44 -15.57
C LYS A 53 21.73 -24.37 -14.52
N GLN A 54 21.83 -23.08 -14.87
CA GLN A 54 21.45 -22.00 -13.97
C GLN A 54 19.96 -22.08 -13.59
N VAL A 55 19.08 -22.37 -14.54
CA VAL A 55 17.65 -22.62 -14.29
C VAL A 55 17.44 -23.78 -13.33
N GLU A 56 18.12 -24.90 -13.55
CA GLU A 56 18.04 -26.08 -12.67
C GLU A 56 18.53 -25.76 -11.25
N ILE A 57 19.63 -25.00 -11.12
CA ILE A 57 20.18 -24.56 -9.83
C ILE A 57 19.19 -23.66 -9.12
N LEU A 58 18.67 -22.62 -9.79
CA LEU A 58 17.76 -21.66 -9.17
C LEU A 58 16.49 -22.34 -8.66
N LYS A 59 15.88 -23.21 -9.47
CA LYS A 59 14.70 -23.99 -9.07
C LYS A 59 14.98 -24.89 -7.88
N ARG A 60 15.98 -25.77 -8.01
CA ARG A 60 16.30 -26.78 -7.00
C ARG A 60 16.77 -26.21 -5.66
N VAL A 61 17.55 -25.12 -5.69
CA VAL A 61 18.21 -24.57 -4.50
C VAL A 61 17.39 -23.47 -3.83
N TYR A 62 16.66 -22.67 -4.60
CA TYR A 62 15.97 -21.49 -4.08
C TYR A 62 14.44 -21.55 -4.21
N ILE A 63 13.91 -21.71 -5.42
CA ILE A 63 12.47 -21.56 -5.67
C ILE A 63 11.67 -22.75 -5.14
N ASP A 64 11.97 -23.98 -5.57
CA ASP A 64 11.20 -25.17 -5.20
C ASP A 64 11.22 -25.46 -3.68
N PRO A 65 12.35 -25.35 -2.95
CA PRO A 65 12.38 -25.50 -1.49
C PRO A 65 12.04 -24.21 -0.73
N GLY A 66 11.64 -23.14 -1.43
CA GLY A 66 11.31 -21.85 -0.86
C GLY A 66 10.15 -21.89 0.13
N SER A 67 10.10 -20.91 1.03
CA SER A 67 8.97 -20.79 1.94
C SER A 67 7.67 -20.44 1.21
N ALA A 68 6.54 -20.60 1.90
CA ALA A 68 5.25 -20.13 1.40
C ALA A 68 5.26 -18.62 1.08
N GLY A 69 6.01 -17.82 1.85
CA GLY A 69 6.16 -16.39 1.58
C GLY A 69 6.99 -16.09 0.32
N LEU A 70 7.99 -16.92 -0.02
CA LEU A 70 8.67 -16.80 -1.31
C LEU A 70 7.72 -17.04 -2.48
N HIS A 71 6.94 -18.12 -2.43
CA HIS A 71 5.97 -18.42 -3.49
C HIS A 71 4.88 -17.34 -3.58
N ALA A 72 4.43 -16.82 -2.44
CA ALA A 72 3.50 -15.70 -2.38
C ALA A 72 4.09 -14.42 -3.00
N MET A 73 5.35 -14.09 -2.72
CA MET A 73 6.04 -12.93 -3.30
C MET A 73 6.15 -13.09 -4.82
N MET A 74 6.54 -14.29 -5.28
CA MET A 74 6.61 -14.60 -6.70
C MET A 74 5.25 -14.46 -7.39
N ALA A 75 4.17 -14.95 -6.79
CA ALA A 75 2.82 -14.80 -7.33
C ALA A 75 2.38 -13.32 -7.36
N ARG A 76 2.62 -12.57 -6.27
CA ARG A 76 2.18 -11.17 -6.13
C ARG A 76 2.90 -10.22 -7.10
N ARG A 77 4.16 -10.51 -7.41
CA ARG A 77 5.00 -9.72 -8.33
C ARG A 77 5.15 -10.33 -9.72
N ASN A 78 4.54 -11.49 -9.97
CA ASN A 78 4.69 -12.24 -11.21
C ASN A 78 6.16 -12.50 -11.58
N TYR A 79 6.98 -12.87 -10.59
CA TYR A 79 8.40 -13.20 -10.84
C TYR A 79 8.51 -14.49 -11.65
N SER A 80 9.23 -14.43 -12.76
CA SER A 80 9.66 -15.60 -13.52
C SER A 80 11.09 -16.03 -13.13
N VAL A 81 11.43 -17.27 -13.46
CA VAL A 81 12.81 -17.78 -13.35
C VAL A 81 13.78 -16.92 -14.15
N ASP A 82 13.34 -16.40 -15.29
CA ASP A 82 14.19 -15.60 -16.16
C ASP A 82 14.51 -14.24 -15.52
N ASP A 83 13.53 -13.59 -14.87
CA ASP A 83 13.74 -12.32 -14.16
C ASP A 83 14.84 -12.46 -13.09
N TYR A 84 14.79 -13.54 -12.30
CA TYR A 84 15.81 -13.83 -11.30
C TYR A 84 17.20 -14.00 -11.91
N LEU A 85 17.31 -14.85 -12.93
CA LEU A 85 18.61 -15.14 -13.54
C LEU A 85 19.16 -13.92 -14.27
N ASP A 86 18.31 -13.10 -14.88
CA ASP A 86 18.72 -11.89 -15.55
C ASP A 86 19.24 -10.87 -14.54
N ALA A 87 18.56 -10.69 -13.40
CA ALA A 87 19.08 -9.87 -12.31
C ALA A 87 20.42 -10.41 -11.76
N ILE A 88 20.52 -11.71 -11.45
CA ILE A 88 21.74 -12.33 -10.89
C ILE A 88 22.94 -12.19 -11.84
N ASN A 89 22.72 -12.33 -13.14
CA ASN A 89 23.78 -12.30 -14.13
C ASN A 89 24.23 -10.87 -14.46
N HIS A 90 23.28 -9.94 -14.61
CA HIS A 90 23.56 -8.56 -15.02
C HIS A 90 23.93 -7.64 -13.86
N TYR A 91 23.49 -7.92 -12.63
CA TYR A 91 23.67 -7.02 -11.49
C TYR A 91 24.53 -7.59 -10.34
N PRO A 92 25.74 -8.12 -10.60
CA PRO A 92 26.56 -8.72 -9.56
C PRO A 92 27.10 -7.73 -8.52
N ARG A 93 27.31 -6.45 -8.85
CA ARG A 93 27.85 -5.46 -7.91
C ARG A 93 26.79 -4.98 -6.92
N PHE A 94 25.55 -4.80 -7.37
CA PHE A 94 24.36 -4.57 -6.56
C PHE A 94 24.21 -5.71 -5.58
N PHE A 95 24.15 -6.97 -6.04
CA PHE A 95 23.99 -8.12 -5.14
C PHE A 95 25.15 -8.22 -4.15
N ALA A 96 26.39 -8.01 -4.61
CA ALA A 96 27.54 -7.98 -3.70
C ALA A 96 27.39 -6.89 -2.61
N SER A 97 26.88 -5.71 -2.96
CA SER A 97 26.70 -4.59 -2.03
C SER A 97 25.64 -4.85 -0.95
N VAL A 98 24.55 -5.57 -1.26
CA VAL A 98 23.46 -5.86 -0.29
C VAL A 98 23.64 -7.18 0.46
N ARG A 99 24.65 -8.00 0.10
CA ARG A 99 24.85 -9.34 0.65
C ARG A 99 25.04 -9.37 2.17
N ALA A 100 25.93 -8.52 2.69
CA ALA A 100 26.19 -8.48 4.12
C ALA A 100 24.94 -8.06 4.91
N ASN A 101 24.18 -7.10 4.38
CA ASN A 101 22.95 -6.62 5.02
C ASN A 101 21.89 -7.71 5.05
N THR A 102 21.61 -8.33 3.90
CA THR A 102 20.58 -9.39 3.82
C THR A 102 20.94 -10.60 4.67
N LEU A 103 22.21 -11.01 4.73
CA LEU A 103 22.64 -12.11 5.62
C LEU A 103 22.45 -11.82 7.12
N ASN A 104 22.25 -10.57 7.51
CA ASN A 104 21.89 -10.18 8.88
C ASN A 104 20.38 -10.22 9.15
N ALA A 105 19.56 -10.78 8.24
CA ALA A 105 18.09 -10.83 8.39
C ALA A 105 17.62 -11.45 9.72
N ASP A 106 18.34 -12.43 10.27
CA ASP A 106 18.00 -13.04 11.57
C ASP A 106 18.05 -12.04 12.73
N GLN A 107 18.95 -11.06 12.69
CA GLN A 107 19.01 -10.01 13.71
C GLN A 107 17.78 -9.11 13.64
N TYR A 108 17.37 -8.70 12.43
CA TYR A 108 16.18 -7.89 12.24
C TYR A 108 14.90 -8.68 12.52
N ALA A 109 14.90 -10.00 12.26
CA ALA A 109 13.81 -10.88 12.63
C ALA A 109 13.57 -10.86 14.14
N ALA A 110 14.62 -10.87 14.96
CA ALA A 110 14.49 -10.74 16.41
C ALA A 110 13.88 -9.39 16.83
N ASP A 111 14.29 -8.28 16.20
CA ASP A 111 13.72 -6.96 16.48
C ASP A 111 12.25 -6.85 16.05
N ILE A 112 11.89 -7.49 14.94
CA ILE A 112 10.51 -7.57 14.47
C ILE A 112 9.68 -8.44 15.42
N ASP A 113 10.14 -9.63 15.78
CA ASP A 113 9.46 -10.52 16.74
C ASP A 113 9.20 -9.79 18.07
N ALA A 114 10.18 -9.03 18.57
CA ALA A 114 10.01 -8.20 19.76
C ALA A 114 8.94 -7.11 19.58
N GLY A 115 8.90 -6.47 18.41
CA GLY A 115 7.86 -5.51 18.05
C GLY A 115 6.46 -6.13 17.96
N LEU A 116 6.35 -7.31 17.36
CA LEU A 116 5.11 -8.07 17.24
C LEU A 116 4.63 -8.58 18.61
N ALA A 117 5.53 -8.92 19.51
CA ALA A 117 5.18 -9.24 20.90
C ALA A 117 4.52 -8.03 21.60
N LYS A 118 5.11 -6.83 21.49
CA LYS A 118 4.51 -5.60 22.03
C LYS A 118 3.19 -5.24 21.36
N LEU A 119 3.06 -5.47 20.05
CA LEU A 119 1.79 -5.27 19.34
C LEU A 119 0.70 -6.18 19.91
N ARG A 120 1.00 -7.45 20.22
CA ARG A 120 0.05 -8.36 20.86
C ARG A 120 -0.32 -7.96 22.27
N GLU A 121 0.60 -7.35 23.02
CA GLU A 121 0.27 -6.77 24.33
C GLU A 121 -0.75 -5.62 24.19
N LEU A 122 -0.61 -4.80 23.15
CA LEU A 122 -1.54 -3.70 22.84
C LEU A 122 -2.87 -4.16 22.25
N TYR A 123 -2.87 -5.26 21.51
CA TYR A 123 -4.02 -5.82 20.79
C TYR A 123 -4.02 -7.37 20.90
N PRO A 124 -4.51 -7.93 22.01
CA PRO A 124 -4.42 -9.37 22.29
C PRO A 124 -5.18 -10.28 21.32
N GLU A 125 -6.15 -9.72 20.58
CA GLU A 125 -6.95 -10.43 19.58
C GLU A 125 -6.32 -10.43 18.17
N ALA A 126 -5.07 -9.97 18.05
CA ALA A 126 -4.30 -10.02 16.80
C ALA A 126 -4.34 -11.43 16.18
N LYS A 127 -4.81 -11.48 14.93
CA LYS A 127 -4.83 -12.69 14.10
C LYS A 127 -3.39 -13.12 13.79
N PRO A 128 -3.11 -14.43 13.73
CA PRO A 128 -1.83 -14.92 13.25
C PRO A 128 -1.56 -14.43 11.83
N ALA A 129 -0.39 -13.85 11.63
CA ALA A 129 0.17 -13.52 10.32
C ALA A 129 1.68 -13.77 10.35
N THR A 130 2.29 -13.89 9.17
CA THR A 130 3.73 -14.18 9.02
C THR A 130 4.46 -13.02 8.36
N VAL A 131 5.72 -12.83 8.72
CA VAL A 131 6.63 -11.90 8.04
C VAL A 131 7.71 -12.74 7.36
N THR A 132 7.87 -12.65 6.05
CA THR A 132 8.84 -13.47 5.32
C THR A 132 9.83 -12.60 4.56
N PHE A 133 11.12 -12.78 4.86
CA PHE A 133 12.24 -12.23 4.11
C PHE A 133 12.58 -13.14 2.94
N THR A 134 12.52 -12.56 1.74
CA THR A 134 12.85 -13.18 0.47
C THR A 134 13.90 -12.31 -0.23
N ILE A 135 14.61 -12.84 -1.22
CA ILE A 135 15.36 -12.02 -2.17
C ILE A 135 14.71 -12.16 -3.54
N GLY A 136 14.26 -11.04 -4.12
CA GLY A 136 13.59 -10.99 -5.40
C GLY A 136 14.49 -10.62 -6.58
N ALA A 137 13.85 -10.18 -7.66
CA ALA A 137 14.49 -9.56 -8.82
C ALA A 137 14.18 -8.04 -8.87
N LEU A 138 14.32 -7.35 -7.73
CA LEU A 138 14.27 -5.88 -7.61
C LEU A 138 12.91 -5.21 -7.90
N MET A 139 11.80 -5.95 -7.77
CA MET A 139 10.46 -5.38 -8.01
C MET A 139 9.74 -4.88 -6.75
N SER A 140 10.19 -5.23 -5.54
CA SER A 140 9.45 -4.90 -4.31
C SER A 140 10.32 -4.91 -3.06
N GLY A 141 10.32 -3.84 -2.27
CA GLY A 141 10.89 -3.83 -0.92
C GLY A 141 9.97 -4.50 0.12
N GLY A 142 8.66 -4.36 -0.06
CA GLY A 142 7.65 -4.96 0.82
C GLY A 142 6.29 -5.04 0.13
N THR A 143 5.45 -5.97 0.56
CA THR A 143 4.01 -6.05 0.20
C THR A 143 3.29 -6.92 1.20
N THR A 144 1.97 -6.82 1.25
CA THR A 144 1.11 -7.77 1.96
C THR A 144 0.33 -8.66 0.98
N LEU A 145 0.01 -9.87 1.42
CA LEU A 145 -0.93 -10.78 0.78
C LEU A 145 -1.64 -11.59 1.87
N ASN A 146 -2.94 -11.32 2.08
CA ASN A 146 -3.72 -11.94 3.15
C ASN A 146 -3.04 -11.78 4.53
N ASP A 147 -2.71 -12.89 5.19
CA ASP A 147 -2.03 -13.01 6.48
C ASP A 147 -0.49 -13.04 6.35
N GLN A 148 0.06 -12.49 5.27
CA GLN A 148 1.49 -12.50 5.01
C GLN A 148 2.02 -11.10 4.70
N VAL A 149 3.06 -10.69 5.42
CA VAL A 149 3.96 -9.59 5.08
C VAL A 149 5.16 -10.19 4.35
N LEU A 150 5.43 -9.71 3.15
CA LEU A 150 6.45 -10.24 2.25
C LEU A 150 7.49 -9.16 1.99
N ILE A 151 8.72 -9.41 2.40
CA ILE A 151 9.83 -8.44 2.35
C ILE A 151 10.81 -8.89 1.26
N GLY A 152 11.07 -8.00 0.29
CA GLY A 152 12.19 -8.15 -0.64
C GLY A 152 13.44 -7.54 0.00
N ALA A 153 14.22 -8.41 0.63
CA ALA A 153 15.35 -8.05 1.48
C ALA A 153 16.42 -7.25 0.72
N GLU A 154 16.59 -7.50 -0.58
CA GLU A 154 17.55 -6.80 -1.42
C GLU A 154 17.26 -5.31 -1.56
N ILE A 155 16.00 -4.89 -1.39
CA ILE A 155 15.58 -3.48 -1.40
C ILE A 155 15.40 -2.97 0.03
N ALA A 156 14.64 -3.69 0.88
CA ALA A 156 14.28 -3.20 2.21
C ALA A 156 15.46 -3.15 3.19
N MET A 157 16.49 -3.98 2.98
CA MET A 157 17.69 -4.02 3.80
C MET A 157 18.87 -3.29 3.16
N ALA A 158 18.63 -2.52 2.10
CA ALA A 158 19.65 -1.66 1.53
C ALA A 158 19.95 -0.46 2.44
N ASP A 159 21.12 0.10 2.27
CA ASP A 159 21.56 1.33 2.93
C ASP A 159 22.23 2.24 1.87
N PRO A 160 22.73 3.45 2.23
CA PRO A 160 23.32 4.35 1.25
C PRO A 160 24.52 3.76 0.48
N SER A 161 25.17 2.71 0.98
CA SER A 161 26.28 2.02 0.30
C SER A 161 25.86 1.04 -0.79
N ALA A 162 24.56 0.68 -0.87
CA ALA A 162 24.05 -0.19 -1.92
C ALA A 162 24.31 0.39 -3.32
N VAL A 163 24.81 -0.44 -4.24
CA VAL A 163 25.28 -0.03 -5.56
C VAL A 163 24.14 -0.10 -6.58
N THR A 164 23.86 0.97 -7.33
CA THR A 164 22.80 0.99 -8.36
C THR A 164 23.29 1.29 -9.78
N ASP A 165 24.61 1.41 -9.98
CA ASP A 165 25.19 1.92 -11.23
C ASP A 165 25.14 0.95 -12.43
N GLU A 166 24.91 -0.33 -12.17
CA GLU A 166 24.69 -1.36 -13.21
C GLU A 166 23.21 -1.60 -13.51
N LEU A 167 22.29 -0.96 -12.78
CA LEU A 167 20.85 -1.07 -13.01
C LEU A 167 20.44 -0.15 -14.18
N PRO A 168 19.43 -0.54 -14.98
CA PRO A 168 18.90 0.32 -16.03
C PRO A 168 18.11 1.49 -15.42
N GLU A 169 18.10 2.64 -16.10
CA GLU A 169 17.14 3.71 -15.78
C GLU A 169 15.73 3.33 -16.28
N PRO A 170 14.65 3.72 -15.56
CA PRO A 170 14.63 4.58 -14.37
C PRO A 170 14.85 3.86 -13.03
N LEU A 171 15.07 2.53 -13.04
CA LEU A 171 15.19 1.73 -11.81
C LEU A 171 16.37 2.18 -10.94
N ALA A 172 17.52 2.43 -11.56
CA ALA A 172 18.73 2.90 -10.88
C ALA A 172 18.48 4.17 -10.07
N GLY A 173 17.92 5.21 -10.70
CA GLY A 173 17.60 6.47 -10.05
C GLY A 173 16.55 6.32 -8.95
N ASN A 174 15.52 5.50 -9.17
CA ASN A 174 14.46 5.27 -8.19
C ASN A 174 15.00 4.57 -6.92
N LEU A 175 15.76 3.48 -7.08
CA LEU A 175 16.35 2.76 -5.97
C LEU A 175 17.42 3.58 -5.26
N ARG A 176 18.23 4.37 -5.98
CA ARG A 176 19.22 5.26 -5.36
C ARG A 176 18.56 6.22 -4.38
N ARG A 177 17.49 6.92 -4.80
CA ARG A 177 16.74 7.84 -3.95
C ARG A 177 16.16 7.15 -2.72
N TYR A 178 15.70 5.91 -2.85
CA TYR A 178 15.20 5.12 -1.73
C TYR A 178 16.33 4.69 -0.78
N PHE A 179 17.44 4.18 -1.29
CA PHE A 179 18.57 3.72 -0.47
C PHE A 179 19.26 4.87 0.29
N ASP A 180 19.24 6.09 -0.26
CA ASP A 180 19.74 7.30 0.41
C ASP A 180 18.94 7.66 1.66
N THR A 181 17.70 7.19 1.80
CA THR A 181 16.91 7.35 3.04
C THR A 181 17.31 6.34 4.12
N ASN A 182 18.25 5.45 3.82
CA ASN A 182 18.78 4.41 4.71
C ASN A 182 17.68 3.47 5.26
N PRO A 183 16.96 2.74 4.38
CA PRO A 183 15.75 2.02 4.75
C PRO A 183 15.99 0.91 5.79
N ILE A 184 17.19 0.32 5.81
CA ILE A 184 17.56 -0.72 6.79
C ILE A 184 17.38 -0.26 8.26
N GLN A 185 17.54 1.04 8.57
CA GLN A 185 17.39 1.53 9.94
C GLN A 185 15.95 1.45 10.47
N ASN A 186 14.98 1.44 9.55
CA ASN A 186 13.56 1.53 9.88
C ASN A 186 12.82 0.20 9.70
N LEU A 187 13.53 -0.84 9.27
CA LEU A 187 12.99 -2.14 8.88
C LEU A 187 12.05 -2.74 9.92
N ALA A 188 12.42 -2.74 11.20
CA ALA A 188 11.58 -3.31 12.26
C ALA A 188 10.24 -2.57 12.42
N LEU A 189 10.25 -1.23 12.45
CA LEU A 189 9.01 -0.45 12.56
C LEU A 189 8.14 -0.60 11.32
N LEU A 190 8.75 -0.54 10.13
CA LEU A 190 8.04 -0.75 8.88
C LEU A 190 7.35 -2.13 8.87
N ASN A 191 8.03 -3.19 9.31
CA ASN A 191 7.43 -4.52 9.34
C ASN A 191 6.30 -4.64 10.38
N VAL A 192 6.38 -3.94 11.51
CA VAL A 192 5.27 -3.89 12.47
C VAL A 192 4.10 -3.08 11.89
N HIS A 193 4.35 -2.00 11.14
CA HIS A 193 3.34 -1.25 10.39
C HIS A 193 2.61 -2.16 9.38
N GLU A 194 3.36 -2.84 8.51
CA GLU A 194 2.79 -3.78 7.55
C GLU A 194 2.02 -4.91 8.23
N TYR A 195 2.49 -5.35 9.41
CA TYR A 195 1.77 -6.34 10.20
C TYR A 195 0.41 -5.81 10.67
N VAL A 196 0.30 -4.54 11.06
CA VAL A 196 -1.00 -3.94 11.43
C VAL A 196 -2.00 -4.01 10.28
N HIS A 197 -1.55 -3.83 9.02
CA HIS A 197 -2.44 -4.00 7.86
C HIS A 197 -3.04 -5.41 7.74
N THR A 198 -2.34 -6.45 8.20
CA THR A 198 -2.90 -7.82 8.25
C THR A 198 -4.04 -7.99 9.26
N GLN A 199 -4.18 -7.01 10.17
CA GLN A 199 -5.21 -6.98 11.22
C GLN A 199 -6.41 -6.12 10.83
N GLN A 200 -6.23 -5.20 9.88
CA GLN A 200 -7.23 -4.26 9.42
C GLN A 200 -8.20 -4.89 8.40
N GLY A 201 -9.35 -4.21 8.22
CA GLY A 201 -10.35 -4.56 7.21
C GLY A 201 -9.94 -4.18 5.78
N ALA A 202 -10.90 -4.33 4.86
CA ALA A 202 -10.70 -3.93 3.47
C ALA A 202 -10.46 -2.42 3.35
N PHE A 203 -9.68 -2.02 2.34
CA PHE A 203 -9.41 -0.61 2.08
C PHE A 203 -10.70 0.15 1.74
N GLY A 204 -10.78 1.39 2.25
CA GLY A 204 -11.81 2.35 1.86
C GLY A 204 -11.57 2.92 0.46
N SER A 205 -12.51 3.73 -0.01
CA SER A 205 -12.55 4.21 -1.40
C SER A 205 -12.36 5.72 -1.57
N ASN A 206 -12.08 6.44 -0.48
CA ASN A 206 -11.83 7.88 -0.50
C ASN A 206 -10.58 8.25 0.32
N LEU A 207 -10.11 9.48 0.12
CA LEU A 207 -8.91 10.01 0.76
C LEU A 207 -8.95 9.87 2.29
N LEU A 208 -10.10 10.15 2.94
CA LEU A 208 -10.25 10.00 4.40
C LEU A 208 -9.98 8.57 4.85
N ALA A 209 -10.68 7.61 4.24
CA ALA A 209 -10.65 6.22 4.66
C ALA A 209 -9.26 5.59 4.47
N VAL A 210 -8.63 5.84 3.31
CA VAL A 210 -7.27 5.33 3.04
C VAL A 210 -6.24 6.01 3.96
N SER A 211 -6.34 7.34 4.15
CA SER A 211 -5.43 8.04 5.07
C SER A 211 -5.57 7.54 6.50
N LEU A 212 -6.80 7.32 6.96
CA LEU A 212 -7.07 6.79 8.30
C LEU A 212 -6.49 5.39 8.46
N GLN A 213 -6.60 4.54 7.44
CA GLN A 213 -6.05 3.19 7.48
C GLN A 213 -4.51 3.17 7.61
N GLU A 214 -3.82 3.93 6.75
CA GLU A 214 -2.37 4.11 6.81
C GLU A 214 -1.93 4.75 8.12
N GLY A 215 -2.65 5.78 8.56
CA GLY A 215 -2.35 6.49 9.79
C GLY A 215 -2.60 5.66 11.06
N VAL A 216 -3.60 4.80 11.08
CA VAL A 216 -3.81 3.84 12.18
C VAL A 216 -2.65 2.84 12.24
N ALA A 217 -2.19 2.32 11.10
CA ALA A 217 -1.05 1.41 11.07
C ALA A 217 0.24 2.11 11.57
N GLU A 218 0.44 3.36 11.19
CA GLU A 218 1.57 4.18 11.64
C GLU A 218 1.49 4.47 13.15
N PHE A 219 0.31 4.87 13.64
CA PHE A 219 0.08 5.13 15.06
C PHE A 219 0.32 3.89 15.92
N VAL A 220 -0.31 2.78 15.56
CA VAL A 220 -0.26 1.52 16.33
C VAL A 220 1.15 0.95 16.33
N SER A 221 1.85 0.98 15.20
CA SER A 221 3.22 0.47 15.11
C SER A 221 4.21 1.31 15.91
N THR A 222 4.12 2.64 15.83
CA THR A 222 4.96 3.55 16.64
C THR A 222 4.69 3.40 18.13
N LYS A 223 3.42 3.20 18.51
CA LYS A 223 3.01 2.92 19.89
C LYS A 223 3.55 1.58 20.40
N ALA A 224 3.38 0.50 19.62
CA ALA A 224 3.91 -0.82 19.96
C ALA A 224 5.44 -0.79 20.14
N MET A 225 6.13 -0.12 19.23
CA MET A 225 7.59 -0.07 19.23
C MET A 225 8.16 0.92 20.25
N GLY A 226 7.36 1.89 20.73
CA GLY A 226 7.81 2.95 21.63
C GLY A 226 8.83 3.89 20.99
N ARG A 227 8.73 4.10 19.67
CA ARG A 227 9.66 4.95 18.90
C ARG A 227 8.90 5.77 17.85
N PRO A 228 9.38 6.97 17.48
CA PRO A 228 8.69 7.82 16.50
C PRO A 228 8.69 7.18 15.11
N SER A 229 7.77 7.66 14.28
CA SER A 229 7.70 7.32 12.86
C SER A 229 8.99 7.67 12.13
N ALA A 230 9.32 6.85 11.13
CA ALA A 230 10.38 7.14 10.19
C ALA A 230 9.91 8.02 9.01
N SER A 231 8.60 8.23 8.86
CA SER A 231 8.03 8.97 7.75
C SER A 231 8.24 10.49 7.91
N PRO A 232 8.90 11.16 6.95
CA PRO A 232 9.05 12.61 6.96
C PRO A 232 7.72 13.37 6.97
N ALA A 233 6.65 12.74 6.45
CA ALA A 233 5.31 13.29 6.40
C ALA A 233 4.78 13.66 7.79
N LEU A 234 5.06 12.83 8.80
CA LEU A 234 4.57 13.06 10.16
C LEU A 234 5.22 14.28 10.81
N ALA A 235 6.54 14.44 10.63
CA ALA A 235 7.26 15.62 11.12
C ALA A 235 6.81 16.90 10.39
N TYR A 236 6.67 16.84 9.05
CA TYR A 236 6.20 17.98 8.26
C TYR A 236 4.78 18.39 8.66
N GLY A 237 3.86 17.41 8.73
CA GLY A 237 2.46 17.64 9.06
C GLY A 237 2.30 18.24 10.46
N ALA A 238 3.04 17.75 11.45
CA ALA A 238 3.03 18.31 12.79
C ALA A 238 3.46 19.79 12.82
N GLY A 239 4.45 20.16 12.01
CA GLY A 239 4.89 21.55 11.84
C GLY A 239 3.88 22.44 11.07
N HIS A 240 2.95 21.85 10.33
CA HIS A 240 1.99 22.53 9.45
C HIS A 240 0.54 22.11 9.73
N ALA A 241 0.21 21.75 10.98
CA ALA A 241 -1.02 21.04 11.32
C ALA A 241 -2.31 21.74 10.86
N ASN A 242 -2.40 23.07 11.01
CA ASN A 242 -3.60 23.84 10.63
C ASN A 242 -3.82 23.87 9.11
N PRO A 243 -2.88 24.35 8.28
CA PRO A 243 -3.09 24.38 6.82
C PRO A 243 -3.27 22.98 6.23
N VAL A 244 -2.57 21.97 6.76
CA VAL A 244 -2.76 20.57 6.32
C VAL A 244 -4.17 20.08 6.62
N ARG A 245 -4.68 20.31 7.85
CA ARG A 245 -6.04 19.94 8.24
C ARG A 245 -7.11 20.64 7.40
N GLU A 246 -6.95 21.94 7.17
CA GLU A 246 -7.89 22.73 6.36
C GLU A 246 -7.92 22.24 4.91
N ARG A 247 -6.76 21.97 4.31
CA ARG A 247 -6.68 21.43 2.95
C ARG A 247 -7.26 20.03 2.86
N PHE A 248 -6.97 19.16 3.84
CA PHE A 248 -7.50 17.81 3.87
C PHE A 248 -9.03 17.80 4.00
N ALA A 249 -9.60 18.63 4.88
CA ALA A 249 -11.04 18.72 5.07
C ALA A 249 -11.81 19.10 3.79
N ALA A 250 -11.18 19.83 2.86
CA ALA A 250 -11.77 20.19 1.58
C ALA A 250 -11.74 19.06 0.54
N GLU A 251 -10.89 18.05 0.73
CA GLU A 251 -10.62 17.00 -0.27
C GLU A 251 -10.94 15.59 0.19
N MET A 252 -11.08 15.34 1.49
CA MET A 252 -11.09 14.00 2.08
C MET A 252 -12.20 13.05 1.59
N PHE A 253 -13.29 13.59 1.02
CA PHE A 253 -14.37 12.79 0.43
C PHE A 253 -14.11 12.44 -1.04
N SER A 254 -13.02 12.94 -1.63
CA SER A 254 -12.60 12.62 -2.99
C SER A 254 -12.20 11.15 -3.10
N PRO A 255 -12.59 10.46 -4.19
CA PRO A 255 -12.05 9.13 -4.51
C PRO A 255 -10.61 9.19 -5.02
N ASN A 256 -10.01 10.37 -5.07
CA ASN A 256 -8.64 10.60 -5.49
C ASN A 256 -7.81 11.22 -4.38
N TRP A 257 -6.54 10.83 -4.32
CA TRP A 257 -5.61 11.21 -3.25
C TRP A 257 -4.17 11.42 -3.75
N ASP A 258 -3.95 11.72 -5.03
CA ASP A 258 -2.59 11.74 -5.61
C ASP A 258 -1.65 12.77 -4.96
N ASP A 259 -2.17 13.85 -4.38
CA ASP A 259 -1.36 14.82 -3.64
C ASP A 259 -1.08 14.38 -2.19
N TRP A 260 -1.73 13.32 -1.71
CA TRP A 260 -1.70 12.90 -0.31
C TRP A 260 -1.06 11.55 -0.04
N LEU A 261 -1.25 10.57 -0.93
CA LEU A 261 -0.89 9.17 -0.67
C LEU A 261 -0.23 8.55 -1.91
N TYR A 262 0.77 7.70 -1.66
CA TYR A 262 1.49 6.91 -2.64
C TYR A 262 2.12 7.77 -3.74
N ASN A 263 2.73 8.88 -3.33
CA ASN A 263 3.25 9.89 -4.24
C ASN A 263 4.71 10.24 -3.97
N ASP A 264 5.28 11.07 -4.84
CA ASP A 264 6.60 11.66 -4.66
C ASP A 264 6.47 13.10 -4.15
N ALA A 265 7.60 13.70 -3.77
CA ALA A 265 7.65 15.09 -3.30
C ALA A 265 7.32 16.14 -4.38
N ASP A 266 7.17 15.73 -5.65
CA ASP A 266 6.67 16.59 -6.74
C ASP A 266 5.14 16.71 -6.68
N ASN A 267 4.66 17.34 -5.62
CA ASN A 267 3.25 17.55 -5.33
C ASN A 267 3.03 18.93 -4.68
N ALA A 268 1.77 19.26 -4.38
CA ALA A 268 1.40 20.57 -3.84
C ALA A 268 2.03 20.91 -2.47
N PHE A 269 2.50 19.91 -1.71
CA PHE A 269 3.10 20.07 -0.39
C PHE A 269 4.62 20.02 -0.38
N GLY A 270 5.27 19.54 -1.45
CA GLY A 270 6.71 19.31 -1.46
C GLY A 270 7.16 18.16 -0.54
N ILE A 271 6.23 17.34 -0.05
CA ILE A 271 6.49 16.20 0.84
C ILE A 271 5.60 15.03 0.42
N ARG A 272 6.17 13.83 0.40
CA ARG A 272 5.41 12.62 0.06
C ARG A 272 4.47 12.20 1.18
N ASP A 273 3.42 11.48 0.81
CA ASP A 273 2.60 10.65 1.71
C ASP A 273 2.00 11.39 2.92
N LEU A 274 1.63 12.66 2.74
CA LEU A 274 1.10 13.50 3.82
C LEU A 274 -0.22 12.99 4.42
N GLY A 275 -0.96 12.14 3.70
CA GLY A 275 -2.16 11.47 4.22
C GLY A 275 -1.87 10.58 5.45
N TYR A 276 -0.66 9.99 5.55
CA TYR A 276 -0.25 9.20 6.72
C TYR A 276 -0.27 10.04 7.99
N TYR A 277 0.21 11.30 7.91
CA TYR A 277 0.16 12.22 9.04
C TYR A 277 -1.26 12.51 9.48
N VAL A 278 -2.17 12.76 8.53
CA VAL A 278 -3.55 13.12 8.88
C VAL A 278 -4.25 11.95 9.56
N GLY A 279 -4.10 10.73 9.03
CA GLY A 279 -4.65 9.54 9.67
C GLY A 279 -4.03 9.27 11.05
N ASP A 280 -2.71 9.39 11.19
CA ASP A 280 -2.00 9.21 12.46
C ASP A 280 -2.48 10.25 13.50
N ALA A 281 -2.67 11.50 13.08
CA ALA A 281 -3.17 12.56 13.96
C ALA A 281 -4.63 12.30 14.40
N ILE A 282 -5.48 11.77 13.53
CA ILE A 282 -6.84 11.34 13.89
C ILE A 282 -6.78 10.17 14.87
N ALA A 283 -5.99 9.14 14.58
CA ALA A 283 -5.85 7.96 15.42
C ALA A 283 -5.32 8.30 16.82
N ARG A 284 -4.28 9.14 16.91
CA ARG A 284 -3.75 9.67 18.18
C ARG A 284 -4.81 10.45 18.94
N ALA A 285 -5.48 11.39 18.29
CA ALA A 285 -6.49 12.21 18.96
C ALA A 285 -7.68 11.36 19.47
N TYR A 286 -8.10 10.34 18.70
CA TYR A 286 -9.11 9.38 19.15
C TYR A 286 -8.63 8.61 20.37
N PHE A 287 -7.43 8.03 20.30
CA PHE A 287 -6.86 7.22 21.37
C PHE A 287 -6.74 8.01 22.68
N ASP A 288 -6.21 9.24 22.61
CA ASP A 288 -6.03 10.12 23.77
C ASP A 288 -7.37 10.48 24.43
N GLN A 289 -8.43 10.69 23.63
CA GLN A 289 -9.78 10.99 24.15
C GLN A 289 -10.44 9.79 24.84
N HIS A 290 -10.02 8.57 24.52
CA HIS A 290 -10.58 7.32 25.05
C HIS A 290 -9.69 6.71 26.15
N GLY A 291 -8.92 7.56 26.84
CA GLY A 291 -8.21 7.24 28.07
C GLY A 291 -7.08 6.22 27.90
N ASP A 292 -6.49 6.19 26.71
CA ASP A 292 -5.39 5.29 26.36
C ASP A 292 -5.69 3.80 26.55
N SER A 293 -6.93 3.40 26.28
CA SER A 293 -7.41 2.05 26.57
C SER A 293 -7.08 1.02 25.49
N ALA A 294 -7.02 -0.27 25.89
CA ALA A 294 -6.93 -1.38 24.93
C ALA A 294 -8.14 -1.41 23.97
N GLU A 295 -9.29 -0.91 24.43
CA GLU A 295 -10.49 -0.78 23.61
C GLU A 295 -10.29 0.23 22.47
N ALA A 296 -9.63 1.37 22.72
CA ALA A 296 -9.35 2.34 21.67
C ALA A 296 -8.43 1.76 20.58
N ASN A 297 -7.42 0.95 20.95
CA ASN A 297 -6.61 0.23 19.96
C ASN A 297 -7.47 -0.75 19.16
N ARG A 298 -8.37 -1.47 19.83
CA ARG A 298 -9.29 -2.43 19.22
C ARG A 298 -10.17 -1.76 18.17
N GLU A 299 -10.79 -0.63 18.54
CA GLU A 299 -11.68 0.13 17.66
C GLU A 299 -10.93 0.74 16.46
N LEU A 300 -9.71 1.24 16.65
CA LEU A 300 -8.89 1.76 15.55
C LEU A 300 -8.46 0.65 14.58
N ILE A 301 -7.93 -0.46 15.08
CA ILE A 301 -7.41 -1.56 14.25
C ILE A 301 -8.54 -2.28 13.51
N ALA A 302 -9.66 -2.54 14.19
CA ALA A 302 -10.77 -3.31 13.64
C ALA A 302 -11.80 -2.46 12.87
N LEU A 303 -11.55 -1.16 12.68
CA LEU A 303 -12.44 -0.28 11.93
C LEU A 303 -12.71 -0.83 10.52
N ASP A 304 -13.98 -0.89 10.14
CA ASP A 304 -14.37 -1.13 8.76
C ASP A 304 -14.31 0.19 7.98
N TYR A 305 -13.25 0.37 7.19
CA TYR A 305 -13.02 1.57 6.38
C TYR A 305 -14.02 1.73 5.23
N GLN A 306 -14.87 0.73 4.97
CA GLN A 306 -15.95 0.80 3.98
C GLN A 306 -17.29 1.21 4.62
N ASP A 307 -17.41 1.14 5.94
CA ASP A 307 -18.57 1.64 6.68
C ASP A 307 -18.41 3.14 6.95
N ALA A 308 -19.07 3.95 6.12
CA ALA A 308 -19.03 5.39 6.22
C ALA A 308 -19.56 5.93 7.57
N GLU A 309 -20.51 5.23 8.21
CA GLU A 309 -21.04 5.63 9.52
C GLU A 309 -20.04 5.34 10.64
N ALA A 310 -19.38 4.17 10.60
CA ALA A 310 -18.33 3.83 11.55
C ALA A 310 -17.12 4.76 11.44
N VAL A 311 -16.65 5.02 10.21
CA VAL A 311 -15.57 5.99 9.94
C VAL A 311 -15.98 7.37 10.44
N GLN A 312 -17.20 7.80 10.14
CA GLN A 312 -17.68 9.10 10.58
C GLN A 312 -17.67 9.21 12.11
N LYS A 313 -18.24 8.22 12.79
CA LYS A 313 -18.32 8.18 14.26
C LYS A 313 -16.93 8.27 14.88
N LEU A 314 -15.97 7.47 14.42
CA LEU A 314 -14.62 7.45 14.96
C LEU A 314 -13.92 8.81 14.78
N VAL A 315 -14.01 9.39 13.59
CA VAL A 315 -13.37 10.67 13.29
C VAL A 315 -14.01 11.81 14.07
N ASP A 316 -15.34 11.85 14.19
CA ASP A 316 -16.03 12.87 15.00
C ASP A 316 -15.64 12.74 16.49
N GLN A 317 -15.55 11.51 16.99
CA GLN A 317 -15.08 11.19 18.35
C GLN A 317 -13.59 11.48 18.55
N SER A 318 -12.77 11.60 17.48
CA SER A 318 -11.37 12.00 17.60
C SER A 318 -11.20 13.49 17.89
N GLY A 319 -12.23 14.31 17.63
CA GLY A 319 -12.15 15.77 17.72
C GLY A 319 -11.09 16.43 16.82
N TYR A 320 -10.54 15.71 15.84
CA TYR A 320 -9.49 16.23 14.96
C TYR A 320 -10.00 17.39 14.11
N PHE A 321 -11.20 17.28 13.53
CA PHE A 321 -11.85 18.37 12.82
C PHE A 321 -12.66 19.26 13.76
N ARG A 322 -12.74 20.56 13.42
CA ARG A 322 -13.48 21.56 14.20
C ARG A 322 -15.00 21.41 14.07
N GLU A 323 -15.45 20.73 13.02
CA GLU A 323 -16.85 20.54 12.67
C GLU A 323 -17.09 19.05 12.44
N PRO A 324 -18.30 18.54 12.71
CA PRO A 324 -18.66 17.17 12.40
C PRO A 324 -18.47 16.86 10.92
N LEU A 325 -18.09 15.62 10.61
CA LEU A 325 -17.91 15.16 9.23
C LEU A 325 -19.17 15.32 8.38
N SER A 326 -20.37 15.23 8.95
CA SER A 326 -21.61 15.49 8.23
C SER A 326 -21.67 16.91 7.65
N VAL A 327 -21.23 17.91 8.41
CA VAL A 327 -21.17 19.32 7.97
C VAL A 327 -20.10 19.50 6.89
N LEU A 328 -18.95 18.84 7.05
CA LEU A 328 -17.88 18.86 6.05
C LEU A 328 -18.30 18.17 4.75
N ALA A 329 -19.07 17.08 4.84
CA ALA A 329 -19.62 16.37 3.68
C ALA A 329 -20.64 17.21 2.92
N GLU A 330 -21.53 17.92 3.62
CA GLU A 330 -22.46 18.87 3.00
C GLU A 330 -21.70 20.00 2.28
N ARG A 331 -20.66 20.55 2.92
CA ARG A 331 -19.79 21.56 2.31
C ARG A 331 -19.10 21.03 1.05
N TYR A 332 -18.55 19.83 1.11
CA TYR A 332 -17.92 19.18 -0.04
C TYR A 332 -18.90 19.03 -1.20
N ARG A 333 -20.12 18.51 -0.94
CA ARG A 333 -21.17 18.34 -1.97
C ARG A 333 -21.61 19.68 -2.57
N ALA A 334 -21.70 20.74 -1.76
CA ALA A 334 -22.06 22.06 -2.24
C ALA A 334 -20.98 22.69 -3.14
N GLN A 335 -19.72 22.29 -2.97
CA GLN A 335 -18.58 22.76 -3.77
C GLN A 335 -18.23 21.82 -4.93
N GLN A 336 -18.91 20.68 -5.02
CA GLN A 336 -18.64 19.68 -6.04
C GLN A 336 -18.94 20.25 -7.44
N PRO A 337 -17.97 20.26 -8.37
CA PRO A 337 -18.22 20.78 -9.70
C PRO A 337 -19.18 19.84 -10.46
N ARG A 338 -19.93 20.42 -11.39
CA ARG A 338 -20.88 19.73 -12.27
C ARG A 338 -20.66 20.17 -13.70
N VAL A 339 -21.05 19.32 -14.65
CA VAL A 339 -21.17 19.72 -16.05
C VAL A 339 -22.48 20.48 -16.21
N LEU A 340 -22.40 21.72 -16.69
CA LEU A 340 -23.54 22.58 -16.98
C LEU A 340 -24.10 22.34 -18.38
N ALA A 341 -23.21 22.17 -19.36
CA ALA A 341 -23.58 21.97 -20.74
C ALA A 341 -22.47 21.24 -21.51
N VAL A 342 -22.87 20.51 -22.55
CA VAL A 342 -21.97 19.98 -23.58
C VAL A 342 -22.49 20.44 -24.93
N THR A 343 -21.69 21.19 -25.67
CA THR A 343 -22.04 21.72 -27.00
C THR A 343 -21.15 21.12 -28.08
N GLY A 344 -21.61 21.14 -29.34
CA GLY A 344 -20.85 20.62 -30.47
C GLY A 344 -20.98 19.12 -30.75
N LEU A 345 -21.91 18.39 -30.11
CA LEU A 345 -22.16 16.96 -30.38
C LEU A 345 -23.21 16.72 -31.48
N ASN A 346 -24.27 17.54 -31.51
CA ASN A 346 -25.47 17.28 -32.32
C ASN A 346 -25.69 18.40 -33.35
N GLU A 347 -24.66 18.75 -34.13
CA GLU A 347 -24.88 19.64 -35.27
C GLU A 347 -25.57 18.86 -36.40
N ALA A 348 -26.80 19.28 -36.75
CA ALA A 348 -27.78 18.58 -37.58
C ALA A 348 -27.38 18.28 -39.05
N SER A 349 -26.11 18.49 -39.41
CA SER A 349 -25.59 18.40 -40.79
C SER A 349 -24.41 17.42 -40.93
N ARG A 350 -24.29 16.42 -40.05
CA ARG A 350 -23.13 15.52 -40.05
C ARG A 350 -23.20 14.41 -41.10
N PRO A 351 -22.10 14.12 -41.80
CA PRO A 351 -22.02 13.00 -42.73
C PRO A 351 -22.14 11.66 -41.99
N ALA A 352 -22.61 10.62 -42.68
CA ALA A 352 -22.82 9.27 -42.12
C ALA A 352 -21.52 8.54 -41.72
N ALA A 353 -20.34 9.05 -42.12
CA ALA A 353 -19.04 8.47 -41.77
C ALA A 353 -18.51 9.06 -40.46
N PRO A 354 -17.70 8.30 -39.68
CA PRO A 354 -17.08 8.82 -38.48
C PRO A 354 -16.27 10.09 -38.75
N ALA A 355 -16.65 11.20 -38.13
CA ALA A 355 -16.02 12.50 -38.32
C ALA A 355 -15.42 13.00 -37.00
N LEU A 356 -14.32 13.74 -37.11
CA LEU A 356 -13.79 14.50 -35.98
C LEU A 356 -14.71 15.68 -35.71
N SER A 357 -15.05 15.91 -34.45
CA SER A 357 -15.90 17.01 -34.01
C SER A 357 -15.30 17.63 -32.77
N THR A 358 -15.35 18.96 -32.70
CA THR A 358 -14.98 19.69 -31.48
C THR A 358 -16.22 19.80 -30.60
N ILE A 359 -16.08 19.37 -29.34
CA ILE A 359 -17.09 19.54 -28.30
C ILE A 359 -16.55 20.47 -27.24
N THR A 360 -17.42 21.27 -26.64
CA THR A 360 -17.09 22.12 -25.49
C THR A 360 -17.89 21.67 -24.29
N ILE A 361 -17.19 21.34 -23.21
CA ILE A 361 -17.78 20.98 -21.92
C ILE A 361 -17.69 22.22 -21.02
N GLN A 362 -18.82 22.66 -20.49
CA GLN A 362 -18.90 23.77 -19.54
C GLN A 362 -19.08 23.22 -18.12
N PHE A 363 -18.27 23.69 -17.18
CA PHE A 363 -18.28 23.30 -15.77
C PHE A 363 -18.87 24.40 -14.89
N SER A 364 -19.42 24.01 -13.73
CA SER A 364 -20.01 24.93 -12.76
C SER A 364 -18.99 25.71 -11.92
N ALA A 365 -17.70 25.38 -12.04
CA ALA A 365 -16.61 26.00 -11.31
C ALA A 365 -15.30 25.89 -12.11
N PRO A 366 -14.30 26.74 -11.82
CA PRO A 366 -12.95 26.58 -12.37
C PRO A 366 -12.35 25.21 -12.01
N MET A 367 -11.93 24.48 -13.03
CA MET A 367 -11.32 23.15 -12.90
C MET A 367 -9.80 23.24 -12.75
N ASN A 368 -9.19 22.22 -12.14
CA ASN A 368 -7.73 22.08 -12.10
C ASN A 368 -7.24 21.42 -13.40
N PRO A 369 -6.46 22.12 -14.24
CA PRO A 369 -6.06 21.61 -15.54
C PRO A 369 -5.07 20.43 -15.48
N ARG A 370 -4.45 20.17 -14.31
CA ARG A 370 -3.55 19.02 -14.07
C ARG A 370 -4.29 17.68 -14.13
N TYR A 371 -5.58 17.66 -13.78
CA TYR A 371 -6.35 16.42 -13.62
C TYR A 371 -7.48 16.31 -14.65
N ARG A 372 -7.63 15.12 -15.20
CA ARG A 372 -8.68 14.76 -16.18
C ARG A 372 -9.04 13.29 -15.98
N GLY A 373 -10.29 12.94 -16.28
CA GLY A 373 -10.77 11.55 -16.18
C GLY A 373 -11.77 11.24 -17.28
N PHE A 374 -11.40 10.34 -18.19
CA PHE A 374 -12.21 9.91 -19.31
C PHE A 374 -12.39 8.40 -19.24
N ASP A 375 -13.62 7.97 -18.92
CA ASP A 375 -13.94 6.56 -18.76
C ASP A 375 -14.92 6.10 -19.84
N THR A 376 -14.88 4.80 -20.12
CA THR A 376 -15.86 4.14 -21.01
C THR A 376 -17.25 4.21 -20.39
N GLY A 377 -18.26 4.53 -21.21
CA GLY A 377 -19.65 4.54 -20.77
C GLY A 377 -20.23 3.14 -20.52
N PRO A 378 -21.45 3.05 -19.93
CA PRO A 378 -22.11 1.78 -19.62
C PRO A 378 -22.29 0.81 -20.79
N LEU A 379 -22.30 1.30 -22.04
CA LEU A 379 -22.40 0.46 -23.23
C LEU A 379 -21.08 -0.21 -23.65
N GLY A 380 -19.99 0.04 -22.93
CA GLY A 380 -18.70 -0.62 -23.15
C GLY A 380 -17.88 -0.04 -24.31
N GLU A 381 -16.69 -0.62 -24.50
CA GLU A 381 -15.65 -0.08 -25.38
C GLU A 381 -16.09 0.04 -26.85
N ALA A 382 -16.97 -0.86 -27.30
CA ALA A 382 -17.50 -0.83 -28.67
C ALA A 382 -18.31 0.43 -28.99
N ASN A 383 -18.88 1.09 -27.96
CA ASN A 383 -19.69 2.29 -28.06
C ASN A 383 -19.00 3.51 -27.48
N VAL A 384 -17.66 3.53 -27.39
CA VAL A 384 -16.95 4.67 -26.82
C VAL A 384 -17.05 5.90 -27.75
N LEU A 385 -17.40 7.05 -27.17
CA LEU A 385 -17.19 8.36 -27.79
C LEU A 385 -15.73 8.75 -27.57
N ARG A 386 -14.88 8.37 -28.52
CA ARG A 386 -13.42 8.47 -28.37
C ARG A 386 -12.97 9.93 -28.37
N VAL A 387 -12.23 10.32 -27.33
CA VAL A 387 -11.46 11.57 -27.29
C VAL A 387 -10.16 11.37 -28.09
N GLU A 388 -10.00 12.15 -29.15
CA GLU A 388 -8.83 12.11 -30.04
C GLU A 388 -7.79 13.16 -29.64
N ALA A 389 -8.23 14.33 -29.14
CA ALA A 389 -7.36 15.36 -28.61
C ALA A 389 -8.04 16.21 -27.54
N VAL A 390 -7.24 16.74 -26.61
CA VAL A 390 -7.65 17.82 -25.71
C VAL A 390 -7.13 19.13 -26.30
N GLU A 391 -8.02 19.99 -26.79
CA GLU A 391 -7.66 21.24 -27.47
C GLU A 391 -7.24 22.33 -26.47
N GLY A 392 -7.78 22.29 -25.25
CA GLY A 392 -7.36 23.18 -24.16
C GLY A 392 -8.53 23.67 -23.30
N TRP A 393 -8.16 24.40 -22.26
CA TRP A 393 -9.09 25.02 -21.32
C TRP A 393 -9.36 26.48 -21.72
N SER A 394 -10.54 27.01 -21.36
CA SER A 394 -10.75 28.46 -21.31
C SER A 394 -9.79 29.12 -20.32
N ALA A 395 -9.58 30.43 -20.44
CA ALA A 395 -8.66 31.16 -19.55
C ALA A 395 -9.07 31.12 -18.06
N ASP A 396 -10.36 30.95 -17.76
CA ASP A 396 -10.90 30.82 -16.41
C ASP A 396 -11.09 29.35 -15.97
N HIS A 397 -10.69 28.39 -16.81
CA HIS A 397 -10.82 26.95 -16.62
C HIS A 397 -12.25 26.45 -16.35
N THR A 398 -13.27 27.17 -16.80
CA THR A 398 -14.67 26.74 -16.72
C THR A 398 -15.14 26.01 -17.98
N GLU A 399 -14.36 26.02 -19.06
CA GLU A 399 -14.65 25.27 -20.28
C GLU A 399 -13.47 24.42 -20.74
N LEU A 400 -13.76 23.21 -21.23
CA LEU A 400 -12.78 22.30 -21.85
C LEU A 400 -13.22 21.96 -23.27
N ARG A 401 -12.33 22.18 -24.23
CA ARG A 401 -12.54 21.77 -25.62
C ARG A 401 -11.84 20.46 -25.92
N LEU A 402 -12.59 19.53 -26.49
CA LEU A 402 -12.13 18.21 -26.88
C LEU A 402 -12.43 17.97 -28.35
N GLN A 403 -11.50 17.33 -29.04
CA GLN A 403 -11.78 16.71 -30.32
C GLN A 403 -12.21 15.27 -30.06
N VAL A 404 -13.40 14.90 -30.54
CA VAL A 404 -13.98 13.56 -30.41
C VAL A 404 -14.29 12.96 -31.78
N ARG A 405 -14.26 11.63 -31.87
CA ARG A 405 -14.69 10.90 -33.07
C ARG A 405 -16.14 10.49 -32.95
N VAL A 406 -16.99 11.11 -33.75
CA VAL A 406 -18.45 10.90 -33.77
C VAL A 406 -18.85 10.05 -34.95
N ASN A 407 -19.57 8.97 -34.70
CA ASN A 407 -20.22 8.12 -35.67
C ASN A 407 -21.74 8.36 -35.62
N ALA A 408 -22.28 9.10 -36.59
CA ALA A 408 -23.69 9.48 -36.64
C ALA A 408 -24.67 8.29 -36.74
N ALA A 409 -24.19 7.08 -37.04
CA ALA A 409 -25.02 5.88 -37.13
C ALA A 409 -25.04 5.04 -35.84
N GLN A 410 -24.35 5.46 -34.79
CA GLN A 410 -24.14 4.66 -33.58
C GLN A 410 -24.31 5.50 -32.31
N VAL A 411 -24.97 4.92 -31.31
CA VAL A 411 -24.96 5.50 -29.96
C VAL A 411 -23.55 5.38 -29.39
N GLN A 412 -22.96 6.50 -29.00
CA GLN A 412 -21.63 6.56 -28.40
C GLN A 412 -21.66 7.28 -27.05
N GLN A 413 -20.82 6.81 -26.12
CA GLN A 413 -20.80 7.28 -24.74
C GLN A 413 -19.39 7.59 -24.25
N LEU A 414 -19.26 8.65 -23.47
CA LEU A 414 -18.05 9.03 -22.74
C LEU A 414 -18.45 9.46 -21.33
N VAL A 415 -17.81 8.91 -20.30
CA VAL A 415 -17.98 9.38 -18.93
C VAL A 415 -16.86 10.34 -18.59
N LEU A 416 -17.21 11.56 -18.19
CA LEU A 416 -16.30 12.43 -17.47
C LEU A 416 -16.28 11.96 -16.02
N SER A 417 -15.18 11.37 -15.59
CA SER A 417 -15.09 10.73 -14.27
C SER A 417 -14.63 11.70 -13.18
N SER A 418 -14.63 11.20 -11.95
CA SER A 418 -14.12 11.90 -10.76
C SER A 418 -12.61 12.17 -10.84
N GLY A 419 -11.90 11.74 -11.90
CA GLY A 419 -10.55 12.20 -12.19
C GLY A 419 -10.50 13.72 -12.46
N PHE A 420 -11.58 14.34 -12.95
CA PHE A 420 -11.70 15.80 -13.01
C PHE A 420 -11.94 16.39 -11.61
N ARG A 421 -11.30 17.53 -11.32
CA ARG A 421 -11.39 18.19 -10.00
C ARG A 421 -11.52 19.70 -10.15
N ALA A 422 -12.27 20.33 -9.25
CA ALA A 422 -12.25 21.78 -9.10
C ALA A 422 -10.86 22.23 -8.65
N ALA A 423 -10.47 23.47 -8.98
CA ALA A 423 -9.26 24.08 -8.43
C ALA A 423 -9.27 24.12 -6.88
N ALA A 424 -10.46 24.15 -6.29
CA ALA A 424 -10.67 24.13 -4.85
C ALA A 424 -10.48 22.73 -4.20
N GLY A 425 -10.36 21.65 -4.98
CA GLY A 425 -10.16 20.29 -4.46
C GLY A 425 -11.23 19.27 -4.86
N PRO A 426 -12.53 19.54 -4.68
CA PRO A 426 -13.59 18.55 -4.90
C PRO A 426 -13.61 17.93 -6.30
N ALA A 427 -13.80 16.61 -6.35
CA ALA A 427 -13.89 15.85 -7.60
C ALA A 427 -15.25 16.04 -8.29
N LEU A 428 -15.24 16.07 -9.63
CA LEU A 428 -16.44 16.14 -10.47
C LEU A 428 -17.43 15.02 -10.13
N GLU A 429 -18.71 15.39 -10.03
CA GLU A 429 -19.80 14.41 -10.06
C GLU A 429 -19.80 13.75 -11.46
N PRO A 430 -19.57 12.43 -11.58
CA PRO A 430 -19.40 11.79 -12.87
C PRO A 430 -20.55 12.10 -13.83
N TYR A 431 -20.20 12.44 -15.08
CA TYR A 431 -21.18 12.89 -16.07
C TYR A 431 -21.08 12.06 -17.34
N LEU A 432 -22.20 11.45 -17.75
CA LEU A 432 -22.31 10.69 -18.99
C LEU A 432 -22.64 11.63 -20.14
N ILE A 433 -21.71 11.74 -21.08
CA ILE A 433 -21.94 12.32 -22.40
C ILE A 433 -22.44 11.20 -23.31
N GLU A 434 -23.61 11.38 -23.89
CA GLU A 434 -24.16 10.48 -24.89
C GLU A 434 -24.39 11.21 -26.21
N HIS A 435 -23.83 10.66 -27.28
CA HIS A 435 -24.25 10.95 -28.63
C HIS A 435 -25.20 9.85 -29.08
N SER A 436 -26.35 10.25 -29.63
CA SER A 436 -27.30 9.35 -30.27
C SER A 436 -27.53 9.79 -31.72
N PRO A 437 -27.81 8.85 -32.64
CA PRO A 437 -28.09 9.11 -34.05
C PRO A 437 -29.20 10.12 -34.34
#